data_AF-A0A1S5Y1V6-F1
#
_entry.id   AF-A0A1S5Y1V6-F1
#
_cell.length_a   1.000
_cell.length_b   1.000
_cell.length_c   1.000
_cell.angle_alpha   90.00
_cell.angle_beta   90.00
_cell.angle_gamma   90.00
#
_symmetry.space_group_name_H-M   'P 1'
#
loop_
_entity.id
_entity.type
_entity.pdbx_description
1 polymer ?
#
loop_
_entity_poly.entity_id
_entity_poly.type
_entity_poly.pdbx_seq_one_letter_code
_entity_poly.pdbx_strand_id
1 'polypeptide(L)'
;ASNLQGWIDRARARGHEVLLELPMEPFDPDADDTGPQTLLANAPATQNIARLEQLLSRGAGYFGVTNYQGGRFAISAAASAPVVQALRRRGLVLISSGIGQRTALSVEAGRAGVTNTAADRIIDSRREAEAIDEQLLNLEALALQNRSALGAGFAYPVTMEQVGRWARDITSRGYQLAPASAVLNARAARR
;
A
#
# COMPACT_ATOMS: atom_id res chain seq x y z
N ALA A 1 0.94 15.36 -6.31
CA ALA A 1 1.21 16.54 -5.45
C ALA A 1 2.47 17.28 -5.91
N SER A 2 2.43 18.61 -5.97
CA SER A 2 3.58 19.48 -6.32
C SER A 2 4.61 19.63 -5.19
N ASN A 3 4.22 19.36 -3.93
CA ASN A 3 5.09 19.38 -2.75
C ASN A 3 5.05 18.03 -2.01
N LEU A 4 5.42 16.94 -2.68
CA LEU A 4 5.40 15.61 -2.08
C LEU A 4 6.30 15.54 -0.84
N GLN A 5 7.54 16.02 -0.93
CA GLN A 5 8.48 16.01 0.20
C GLN A 5 7.91 16.73 1.44
N GLY A 6 7.33 17.91 1.27
CA GLY A 6 6.77 18.66 2.39
C GLY A 6 5.62 17.92 3.10
N TRP A 7 4.84 17.10 2.39
CA TRP A 7 3.83 16.25 3.02
C TRP A 7 4.44 15.07 3.78
N ILE A 8 5.50 14.45 3.23
CA ILE A 8 6.24 13.39 3.91
C ILE A 8 6.84 13.91 5.22
N ASP A 9 7.49 15.08 5.19
CA ASP A 9 8.11 15.69 6.37
C ASP A 9 7.07 15.99 7.45
N ARG A 10 5.90 16.53 7.07
CA ARG A 10 4.79 16.80 8.01
C ARG A 10 4.20 15.55 8.62
N ALA A 11 4.09 14.47 7.85
CA ALA A 11 3.61 13.18 8.34
C ALA A 11 4.59 12.59 9.35
N ARG A 12 5.88 12.55 9.00
CA ARG A 12 6.95 12.06 9.88
C ARG A 12 7.12 12.88 11.15
N ALA A 13 7.00 14.21 11.07
CA ALA A 13 7.05 15.09 12.23
C ALA A 13 5.93 14.82 13.25
N ARG A 14 4.85 14.16 12.82
CA ARG A 14 3.75 13.67 13.69
C ARG A 14 3.87 12.18 14.04
N GLY A 15 4.99 11.54 13.72
CA GLY A 15 5.22 10.12 14.01
C GLY A 15 4.55 9.14 13.05
N HIS A 16 4.01 9.60 11.92
CA HIS A 16 3.42 8.70 10.92
C HIS A 16 4.51 8.03 10.07
N GLU A 17 4.34 6.71 9.87
CA GLU A 17 5.06 5.98 8.83
C GLU A 17 4.47 6.30 7.45
N VAL A 18 5.34 6.38 6.45
CA VAL A 18 4.95 6.78 5.09
C VAL A 18 5.25 5.66 4.12
N LEU A 19 4.30 5.38 3.23
CA LEU A 19 4.51 4.56 2.04
C LEU A 19 4.43 5.45 0.80
N LEU A 20 5.28 5.18 -0.18
CA LEU A 20 5.20 5.84 -1.48
C LEU A 20 4.29 5.03 -2.40
N GLU A 21 3.26 5.69 -2.90
CA GLU A 21 2.31 5.08 -3.82
C GLU A 21 2.85 5.10 -5.26
N LEU A 22 2.88 3.93 -5.90
CA LEU A 22 3.38 3.73 -7.26
C LEU A 22 2.19 3.55 -8.21
N PRO A 23 2.03 4.42 -9.24
CA PRO A 23 1.03 4.22 -10.27
C PRO A 23 1.36 2.99 -11.11
N MET A 24 0.40 2.09 -11.24
CA MET A 24 0.55 0.84 -11.97
C MET A 24 -0.65 0.63 -12.91
N GLU A 25 -0.42 -0.04 -14.04
CA GLU A 25 -1.43 -0.22 -15.07
C GLU A 25 -2.69 -0.94 -14.56
N PRO A 26 -3.88 -0.31 -14.60
CA PRO A 26 -5.16 -0.96 -14.32
C PRO A 26 -5.54 -1.92 -15.46
N PHE A 27 -6.62 -2.68 -15.28
CA PHE A 27 -7.20 -3.46 -16.39
C PHE A 27 -7.86 -2.55 -17.43
N ASP A 28 -8.55 -1.52 -16.96
CA ASP A 28 -9.18 -0.50 -17.78
C ASP A 28 -8.41 0.82 -17.62
N PRO A 29 -7.56 1.21 -18.59
CA PRO A 29 -6.78 2.45 -18.53
C PRO A 29 -7.62 3.70 -18.76
N ASP A 30 -8.81 3.59 -19.34
CA ASP A 30 -9.69 4.73 -19.62
C ASP A 30 -10.54 5.08 -18.40
N ALA A 31 -10.79 4.11 -17.51
CA ALA A 31 -11.53 4.32 -16.27
C ALA A 31 -10.75 5.15 -15.24
N ASP A 32 -9.42 5.00 -15.18
CA ASP A 32 -8.57 5.64 -14.17
C ASP A 32 -7.22 6.10 -14.75
N ASP A 33 -7.02 7.42 -14.83
CA ASP A 33 -5.72 7.99 -15.22
C ASP A 33 -4.68 7.79 -14.11
N THR A 34 -3.69 6.96 -14.39
CA THR A 34 -2.57 6.65 -13.50
C THR A 34 -1.34 7.54 -13.76
N GLY A 35 -1.40 8.41 -14.77
CA GLY A 35 -0.42 9.43 -15.09
C GLY A 35 0.77 8.94 -15.94
N PRO A 36 1.70 9.84 -16.27
CA PRO A 36 2.79 9.56 -17.23
C PRO A 36 3.87 8.60 -16.70
N GLN A 37 3.89 8.36 -15.38
CA GLN A 37 4.88 7.52 -14.72
C GLN A 37 4.34 6.12 -14.39
N THR A 38 3.21 5.73 -14.95
CA THR A 38 2.61 4.41 -14.74
C THR A 38 3.56 3.28 -15.13
N LEU A 39 3.72 2.32 -14.22
CA LEU A 39 4.40 1.07 -14.51
C LEU A 39 3.47 0.18 -15.36
N LEU A 40 3.93 -0.22 -16.55
CA LEU A 40 3.11 -0.90 -17.56
C LEU A 40 3.50 -2.37 -17.71
N ALA A 41 2.52 -3.26 -17.86
CA ALA A 41 2.71 -4.70 -17.98
C ALA A 41 3.49 -5.11 -19.25
N ASN A 42 3.40 -4.29 -20.31
CA ASN A 42 4.01 -4.54 -21.62
C ASN A 42 5.17 -3.57 -21.95
N ALA A 43 5.58 -2.72 -21.02
CA ALA A 43 6.74 -1.84 -21.25
C ALA A 43 8.07 -2.63 -21.12
N PRO A 44 9.11 -2.25 -21.88
CA PRO A 44 10.46 -2.74 -21.64
C PRO A 44 10.88 -2.54 -20.18
N ALA A 45 11.61 -3.50 -19.62
CA ALA A 45 12.06 -3.44 -18.23
C ALA A 45 12.79 -2.13 -17.91
N THR A 46 13.67 -1.67 -18.79
CA THR A 46 14.43 -0.41 -18.65
C THR A 46 13.51 0.80 -18.50
N GLN A 47 12.37 0.83 -19.19
CA GLN A 47 11.40 1.92 -19.10
C GLN A 47 10.67 1.93 -17.75
N ASN A 48 10.21 0.77 -17.27
CA ASN A 48 9.60 0.66 -15.94
C ASN A 48 10.60 0.99 -14.83
N ILE A 49 11.87 0.61 -14.98
CA ILE A 49 12.93 1.00 -14.03
C ILE A 49 13.15 2.50 -14.04
N ALA A 50 13.26 3.15 -15.20
CA ALA A 50 13.43 4.60 -15.28
C ALA A 50 12.25 5.35 -14.62
N ARG A 51 11.00 4.91 -14.88
CA ARG A 51 9.80 5.45 -14.22
C ARG A 51 9.82 5.24 -12.70
N LEU A 52 10.18 4.04 -12.26
CA LEU A 52 10.31 3.73 -10.84
C LEU A 52 11.34 4.65 -10.17
N GLU A 53 12.52 4.79 -10.76
CA GLU A 53 13.58 5.66 -10.21
C GLU A 53 13.13 7.11 -10.14
N GLN A 54 12.44 7.60 -11.19
CA GLN A 54 11.86 8.92 -11.18
C GLN A 54 10.85 9.07 -10.03
N LEU A 55 9.93 8.12 -9.85
CA LEU A 55 8.95 8.12 -8.75
C LEU A 55 9.63 8.13 -7.37
N LEU A 56 10.59 7.21 -7.16
CA LEU A 56 11.33 7.07 -5.90
C LEU A 56 12.18 8.30 -5.57
N SER A 57 12.61 9.07 -6.58
CA SER A 57 13.41 10.29 -6.40
C SER A 57 12.61 11.51 -5.95
N ARG A 58 11.27 11.46 -6.02
CA ARG A 58 10.41 12.62 -5.70
C ARG A 58 10.33 12.97 -4.22
N GLY A 59 10.85 12.11 -3.36
CA GLY A 59 10.99 12.38 -1.94
C GLY A 59 11.83 11.33 -1.23
N ALA A 60 12.04 11.54 0.06
CA ALA A 60 12.77 10.65 0.95
C ALA A 60 12.02 10.50 2.27
N GLY A 61 12.29 9.41 2.99
CA GLY A 61 11.70 9.15 4.31
C GLY A 61 10.45 8.27 4.31
N TYR A 62 10.16 7.56 3.21
CA TYR A 62 9.18 6.47 3.21
C TYR A 62 9.81 5.14 3.64
N PHE A 63 9.01 4.28 4.27
CA PHE A 63 9.40 2.94 4.72
C PHE A 63 9.31 1.90 3.59
N GLY A 64 8.35 2.06 2.69
CA GLY A 64 8.10 1.13 1.60
C GLY A 64 7.23 1.74 0.51
N VAL A 65 6.74 0.88 -0.37
CA VAL A 65 5.89 1.27 -1.48
C VAL A 65 4.54 0.55 -1.44
N THR A 66 3.52 1.19 -2.00
CA THR A 66 2.19 0.61 -2.26
C THR A 66 1.81 0.82 -3.72
N ASN A 67 0.81 0.09 -4.21
CA ASN A 67 0.26 0.26 -5.55
C ASN A 67 -0.93 1.23 -5.54
N TYR A 68 -0.94 2.15 -6.49
CA TYR A 68 -2.16 2.78 -6.99
C TYR A 68 -2.61 2.02 -8.23
N GLN A 69 -3.82 1.48 -8.20
CA GLN A 69 -4.34 0.59 -9.24
C GLN A 69 -3.43 -0.63 -9.45
N GLY A 70 -3.08 -0.95 -10.70
CA GLY A 70 -2.10 -2.00 -11.00
C GLY A 70 -2.65 -3.40 -11.21
N GLY A 71 -3.96 -3.58 -11.38
CA GLY A 71 -4.54 -4.91 -11.61
C GLY A 71 -3.88 -5.67 -12.76
N ARG A 72 -3.64 -5.01 -13.89
CA ARG A 72 -2.97 -5.60 -15.06
C ARG A 72 -1.47 -5.74 -14.85
N PHE A 73 -0.82 -4.74 -14.25
CA PHE A 73 0.61 -4.82 -13.94
C PHE A 73 0.92 -5.97 -12.98
N ALA A 74 0.10 -6.15 -11.95
CA ALA A 74 0.32 -7.09 -10.86
C ALA A 74 0.26 -8.56 -11.30
N ILE A 75 -0.38 -8.87 -12.43
CA ILE A 75 -0.41 -10.23 -12.99
C ILE A 75 0.74 -10.52 -13.98
N SER A 76 1.55 -9.51 -14.35
CA SER A 76 2.69 -9.69 -15.25
C SER A 76 3.98 -9.97 -14.45
N ALA A 77 4.39 -11.24 -14.41
CA ALA A 77 5.67 -11.62 -13.81
C ALA A 77 6.86 -10.96 -14.53
N ALA A 78 6.81 -10.88 -15.86
CA ALA A 78 7.87 -10.29 -16.68
C ALA A 78 8.09 -8.80 -16.38
N ALA A 79 7.02 -8.04 -16.16
CA ALA A 79 7.11 -6.61 -15.82
C ALA A 79 7.45 -6.38 -14.34
N SER A 80 6.89 -7.20 -13.44
CA SER A 80 7.07 -7.02 -11.99
C SER A 80 8.44 -7.47 -11.48
N ALA A 81 9.03 -8.55 -12.02
CA ALA A 81 10.33 -9.08 -11.61
C ALA A 81 11.46 -8.02 -11.57
N PRO A 82 11.73 -7.23 -12.63
CA PRO A 82 12.77 -6.20 -12.57
C PRO A 82 12.45 -5.10 -11.55
N VAL A 83 11.17 -4.71 -11.43
CA VAL A 83 10.71 -3.68 -10.47
C VAL A 83 10.96 -4.12 -9.04
N VAL A 84 10.57 -5.35 -8.67
CA VAL A 84 10.81 -5.85 -7.30
C VAL A 84 12.29 -6.03 -6.99
N GLN A 85 13.12 -6.40 -7.98
CA GLN A 85 14.58 -6.44 -7.80
C GLN A 85 15.15 -5.05 -7.53
N ALA A 86 14.62 -4.00 -8.16
CA ALA A 86 15.02 -2.63 -7.89
C ALA A 86 14.59 -2.16 -6.49
N LEU A 87 13.38 -2.54 -6.04
CA LEU A 87 12.92 -2.30 -4.66
C LEU A 87 13.82 -3.00 -3.64
N ARG A 88 14.16 -4.27 -3.87
CA ARG A 88 15.07 -5.05 -3.03
C ARG A 88 16.41 -4.35 -2.83
N ARG A 89 17.04 -3.88 -3.92
CA ARG A 89 18.35 -3.18 -3.86
C ARG A 89 18.31 -1.91 -2.99
N ARG A 90 17.13 -1.31 -2.81
CA ARG A 90 16.92 -0.12 -1.99
C ARG A 90 16.43 -0.44 -0.57
N GLY A 91 16.28 -1.72 -0.22
CA GLY A 91 15.78 -2.14 1.09
C GLY A 91 14.30 -1.79 1.33
N LEU A 92 13.53 -1.55 0.27
CA LEU A 92 12.12 -1.17 0.36
C LEU A 92 11.22 -2.40 0.47
N VAL A 93 10.16 -2.28 1.26
CA VAL A 93 9.08 -3.26 1.34
C VAL A 93 7.96 -2.94 0.35
N LEU A 94 7.14 -3.93 0.03
CA LEU A 94 5.94 -3.77 -0.80
C LEU A 94 4.69 -4.09 0.02
N ILE A 95 3.79 -3.14 0.20
CA ILE A 95 2.47 -3.36 0.80
C ILE A 95 1.41 -3.13 -0.27
N SER A 96 0.75 -4.19 -0.73
CA SER A 96 -0.30 -4.07 -1.72
C SER A 96 -1.62 -3.60 -1.12
N SER A 97 -2.28 -2.64 -1.76
CA SER A 97 -3.61 -2.14 -1.36
C SER A 97 -4.75 -3.12 -1.69
N GLY A 98 -4.50 -4.10 -2.55
CA GLY A 98 -5.47 -5.14 -2.93
C GLY A 98 -5.70 -6.20 -1.85
N ILE A 99 -6.95 -6.64 -1.69
CA ILE A 99 -7.38 -7.60 -0.66
C ILE A 99 -6.88 -9.02 -1.00
N GLY A 100 -6.00 -9.60 -0.18
CA GLY A 100 -5.74 -11.05 -0.13
C GLY A 100 -5.27 -11.77 -1.41
N GLN A 101 -5.02 -11.05 -2.51
CA GLN A 101 -4.68 -11.64 -3.80
C GLN A 101 -3.19 -11.96 -3.87
N ARG A 102 -2.86 -13.25 -4.04
CA ARG A 102 -1.51 -13.67 -4.44
C ARG A 102 -1.33 -13.35 -5.94
N THR A 103 -0.84 -12.15 -6.22
CA THR A 103 -0.55 -11.69 -7.58
C THR A 103 0.85 -12.12 -8.05
N ALA A 104 1.13 -12.06 -9.36
CA ALA A 104 2.47 -12.29 -9.87
C ALA A 104 3.50 -11.33 -9.23
N LEU A 105 3.12 -10.07 -9.01
CA LEU A 105 3.92 -9.09 -8.29
C LEU A 105 4.29 -9.56 -6.87
N SER A 106 3.33 -10.07 -6.10
CA SER A 106 3.61 -10.61 -4.76
C SER A 106 4.51 -11.85 -4.78
N VAL A 107 4.36 -12.70 -5.80
CA VAL A 107 5.19 -13.90 -5.99
C VAL A 107 6.62 -13.51 -6.35
N GLU A 108 6.79 -12.58 -7.28
CA GLU A 108 8.11 -12.08 -7.67
C GLU A 108 8.79 -11.33 -6.51
N ALA A 109 8.03 -10.55 -5.73
CA ALA A 109 8.55 -9.93 -4.51
C ALA A 109 9.10 -10.99 -3.54
N GLY A 110 8.34 -12.06 -3.30
CA GLY A 110 8.80 -13.20 -2.49
C GLY A 110 10.05 -13.88 -3.05
N ARG A 111 10.08 -14.16 -4.36
CA ARG A 111 11.26 -14.77 -5.03
C ARG A 111 12.51 -13.89 -4.95
N ALA A 112 12.33 -12.57 -5.03
CA ALA A 112 13.42 -11.61 -4.91
C ALA A 112 13.87 -11.38 -3.45
N GLY A 113 13.17 -11.91 -2.45
CA GLY A 113 13.45 -11.66 -1.03
C GLY A 113 12.99 -10.27 -0.57
N VAL A 114 12.04 -9.64 -1.26
CA VAL A 114 11.38 -8.40 -0.83
C VAL A 114 10.29 -8.76 0.17
N THR A 115 10.40 -8.21 1.39
CA THR A 115 9.31 -8.26 2.38
C THR A 115 8.08 -7.64 1.77
N ASN A 116 7.02 -8.44 1.67
CA ASN A 116 5.76 -7.99 1.08
C ASN A 116 4.55 -8.50 1.84
N THR A 117 3.47 -7.72 1.76
CA THR A 117 2.17 -8.09 2.30
C THR A 117 1.04 -7.39 1.55
N ALA A 118 -0.20 -7.74 1.88
CA ALA A 118 -1.39 -7.12 1.32
C ALA A 118 -2.28 -6.58 2.46
N ALA A 119 -3.07 -5.56 2.13
CA ALA A 119 -4.18 -5.13 2.97
C ALA A 119 -5.20 -6.27 3.10
N ASP A 120 -5.78 -6.41 4.28
CA ASP A 120 -6.86 -7.36 4.52
C ASP A 120 -8.22 -6.76 4.12
N ARG A 121 -8.33 -5.42 4.13
CA ARG A 121 -9.55 -4.68 3.76
C ARG A 121 -9.22 -3.37 3.05
N ILE A 122 -10.03 -3.03 2.06
CA ILE A 122 -10.18 -1.67 1.55
C ILE A 122 -11.37 -1.06 2.29
N ILE A 123 -11.11 -0.08 3.16
CA ILE A 123 -12.11 0.40 4.13
C ILE A 123 -13.14 1.34 3.51
N ASP A 124 -12.84 1.93 2.35
CA ASP A 124 -13.66 2.96 1.70
C ASP A 124 -14.01 2.62 0.26
N SER A 125 -14.16 1.32 -0.03
CA SER A 125 -14.68 0.84 -1.30
C SER A 125 -16.06 1.44 -1.62
N ARG A 126 -16.87 1.65 -0.58
CA ARG A 126 -18.06 2.49 -0.60
C ARG A 126 -17.80 3.73 0.25
N ARG A 127 -18.15 4.90 -0.29
CA ARG A 127 -17.80 6.21 0.30
C ARG A 127 -18.93 6.73 1.20
N GLU A 128 -19.55 5.83 1.96
CA GLU A 128 -20.57 6.15 2.96
C GLU A 128 -20.02 5.89 4.36
N ALA A 129 -20.37 6.75 5.32
CA ALA A 129 -19.86 6.64 6.70
C ALA A 129 -20.15 5.26 7.32
N GLU A 130 -21.38 4.77 7.18
CA GLU A 130 -21.81 3.47 7.72
C GLU A 130 -21.05 2.29 7.07
N ALA A 131 -20.79 2.36 5.76
CA ALA A 131 -20.03 1.34 5.05
C ALA A 131 -18.56 1.30 5.50
N ILE A 132 -17.97 2.47 5.77
CA ILE A 132 -16.60 2.56 6.28
C ILE A 132 -16.53 2.02 7.70
N ASP A 133 -17.49 2.35 8.56
CA ASP A 133 -17.57 1.82 9.93
C ASP A 133 -17.70 0.29 9.94
N GLU A 134 -18.52 -0.27 9.03
CA GLU A 134 -18.64 -1.72 8.84
C GLU A 134 -17.28 -2.35 8.47
N GLN A 135 -16.52 -1.75 7.55
CA GLN A 135 -15.19 -2.25 7.19
C GLN A 135 -14.18 -2.14 8.34
N LEU A 136 -14.25 -1.09 9.16
CA LEU A 136 -13.40 -0.93 10.33
C LEU A 136 -13.71 -1.98 11.41
N LEU A 137 -14.98 -2.28 11.67
CA LEU A 137 -15.39 -3.38 12.55
C LEU A 137 -14.90 -4.74 12.02
N ASN A 138 -15.00 -4.96 10.71
CA ASN A 138 -14.47 -6.16 10.08
C ASN A 138 -12.94 -6.26 10.21
N LEU A 139 -12.23 -5.13 10.17
CA LEU A 139 -10.78 -5.07 10.38
C LEU A 139 -10.40 -5.41 11.83
N GLU A 140 -11.18 -4.95 12.81
CA GLU A 140 -11.04 -5.36 14.21
C GLU A 140 -11.21 -6.88 14.39
N ALA A 141 -12.27 -7.46 13.80
CA ALA A 141 -12.51 -8.91 13.86
C ALA A 141 -11.34 -9.71 13.26
N LEU A 142 -10.78 -9.25 12.14
CA LEU A 142 -9.60 -9.86 11.53
C LEU A 142 -8.37 -9.71 12.42
N ALA A 143 -8.19 -8.57 13.08
CA ALA A 143 -7.08 -8.35 14.00
C ALA A 143 -7.18 -9.27 15.21
N LEU A 144 -8.38 -9.51 15.74
CA LEU A 144 -8.60 -10.44 16.85
C LEU A 144 -8.26 -11.89 16.46
N GLN A 145 -8.70 -12.33 15.28
CA GLN A 145 -8.44 -13.69 14.78
C GLN A 145 -6.97 -13.90 14.42
N ASN A 146 -6.35 -12.93 13.76
CA ASN A 146 -5.02 -13.07 13.17
C ASN A 146 -3.91 -12.40 13.98
N ARG A 147 -4.22 -11.84 15.17
CA ARG A 147 -3.35 -11.01 16.02
C ARG A 147 -2.84 -9.70 15.40
N SER A 148 -3.21 -9.42 14.16
CA SER A 148 -2.89 -8.17 13.44
C SER A 148 -3.75 -8.08 12.19
N ALA A 149 -4.19 -6.89 11.81
CA ALA A 149 -4.80 -6.64 10.51
C ALA A 149 -4.29 -5.32 9.90
N LEU A 150 -4.40 -5.18 8.58
CA LEU A 150 -4.01 -4.00 7.82
C LEU A 150 -5.16 -3.54 6.93
N GLY A 151 -5.65 -2.33 7.15
CA GLY A 151 -6.64 -1.67 6.30
C GLY A 151 -5.97 -0.66 5.38
N ALA A 152 -6.51 -0.50 4.17
CA ALA A 152 -6.11 0.54 3.21
C ALA A 152 -7.34 1.37 2.79
N GLY A 153 -7.14 2.64 2.50
CA GLY A 153 -8.16 3.53 1.97
C GLY A 153 -7.57 4.84 1.50
N PHE A 154 -8.36 5.63 0.78
CA PHE A 154 -7.98 6.94 0.30
C PHE A 154 -8.37 8.05 1.28
N ALA A 155 -7.71 9.20 1.16
CA ALA A 155 -7.95 10.36 2.01
C ALA A 155 -9.21 11.16 1.60
N TYR A 156 -10.33 10.48 1.37
CA TYR A 156 -11.62 11.16 1.20
C TYR A 156 -12.05 11.81 2.53
N PRO A 157 -12.77 12.95 2.51
CA PRO A 157 -13.22 13.61 3.74
C PRO A 157 -13.95 12.66 4.70
N VAL A 158 -14.90 11.86 4.19
CA VAL A 158 -15.63 10.87 4.98
C VAL A 158 -14.72 9.78 5.55
N THR A 159 -13.77 9.27 4.76
CA THR A 159 -12.79 8.25 5.23
C THR A 159 -11.94 8.81 6.37
N MET A 160 -11.42 10.03 6.23
CA MET A 160 -10.61 10.66 7.28
C MET A 160 -11.40 10.91 8.55
N GLU A 161 -12.66 11.33 8.43
CA GLU A 161 -13.55 11.56 9.57
C GLU A 161 -13.81 10.27 10.35
N GLN A 162 -14.21 9.20 9.66
CA GLN A 162 -14.54 7.91 10.29
C GLN A 162 -13.29 7.23 10.88
N VAL A 163 -12.19 7.16 10.13
CA VAL A 163 -10.90 6.62 10.63
C VAL A 163 -10.41 7.44 11.82
N GLY A 164 -10.55 8.76 11.77
CA GLY A 164 -10.14 9.64 12.88
C GLY A 164 -10.95 9.39 14.16
N ARG A 165 -12.26 9.14 14.06
CA ARG A 165 -13.11 8.74 15.20
C ARG A 165 -12.71 7.38 15.72
N TRP A 166 -12.69 6.38 14.85
CA TRP A 166 -12.32 5.01 15.18
C TRP A 166 -10.95 4.92 15.87
N ALA A 167 -9.94 5.61 15.33
CA ALA A 167 -8.58 5.59 15.87
C ALA A 167 -8.46 6.16 17.29
N ARG A 168 -9.32 7.10 17.69
CA ARG A 168 -9.33 7.63 19.07
C ARG A 168 -9.87 6.60 20.08
N ASP A 169 -10.82 5.78 19.65
CA ASP A 169 -11.56 4.89 20.55
C ASP A 169 -10.98 3.47 20.60
N ILE A 170 -10.21 3.08 19.58
CA ILE A 170 -9.81 1.68 19.35
C ILE A 170 -9.00 1.06 20.50
N THR A 171 -8.23 1.86 21.24
CA THR A 171 -7.50 1.39 22.43
C THR A 171 -8.43 0.98 23.57
N SER A 172 -9.56 1.66 23.75
CA SER A 172 -10.56 1.26 24.75
C SER A 172 -11.26 -0.06 24.38
N ARG A 173 -11.22 -0.45 23.10
CA ARG A 173 -11.71 -1.73 22.59
C ARG A 173 -10.66 -2.85 22.65
N GLY A 174 -9.47 -2.57 23.18
CA GLY A 174 -8.41 -3.56 23.36
C GLY A 174 -7.46 -3.74 22.17
N TYR A 175 -7.47 -2.84 21.18
CA TYR A 175 -6.54 -2.88 20.05
C TYR A 175 -5.50 -1.76 20.11
N GLN A 176 -4.30 -2.04 19.60
CA GLN A 176 -3.25 -1.05 19.45
C GLN A 176 -3.11 -0.68 17.98
N LEU A 177 -3.25 0.60 17.64
CA LEU A 177 -2.83 1.09 16.33
C LEU A 177 -1.31 1.09 16.24
N ALA A 178 -0.81 0.59 15.12
CA ALA A 178 0.60 0.39 14.87
C ALA A 178 0.94 0.76 13.41
N PRO A 179 2.19 1.15 13.12
CA PRO A 179 2.65 1.37 11.75
C PRO A 179 2.64 0.05 10.96
N ALA A 180 2.66 0.15 9.63
CA ALA A 180 2.58 -1.01 8.76
C ALA A 180 3.81 -1.94 8.91
N SER A 181 4.98 -1.38 9.20
CA SER A 181 6.19 -2.12 9.58
C SER A 181 5.99 -3.06 10.78
N ALA A 182 5.26 -2.62 11.81
CA ALA A 182 4.97 -3.45 12.97
C ALA A 182 4.04 -4.61 12.63
N VAL A 183 3.03 -4.38 11.77
CA VAL A 183 2.14 -5.43 11.26
C VAL A 183 2.92 -6.46 10.43
N LEU A 184 3.86 -6.00 9.59
CA LEU A 184 4.75 -6.88 8.83
C LEU A 184 5.58 -7.79 9.76
N ASN A 185 6.18 -7.22 10.81
CA ASN A 185 6.97 -7.98 11.79
C ASN A 185 6.09 -8.99 12.55
N ALA A 186 4.89 -8.59 12.96
CA ALA A 186 3.94 -9.48 13.63
C ALA A 186 3.45 -10.64 12.73
N ARG A 187 3.38 -10.43 11.41
CA ARG A 187 3.11 -11.49 10.43
C ARG A 187 4.31 -12.41 10.21
N ALA A 188 5.52 -11.84 10.14
CA ALA A 188 6.74 -12.60 9.93
C ALA A 188 7.05 -13.54 11.11
N ALA A 189 6.86 -13.08 12.35
CA ALA A 189 7.08 -13.88 13.55
C ALA A 189 6.13 -15.08 13.72
N ARG A 190 5.10 -15.20 12.86
CA ARG A 190 4.14 -16.31 12.85
C ARG A 190 4.47 -17.39 11.81
N ARG A 191 5.41 -17.12 10.90
CA ARG A 191 5.86 -18.07 9.88
C ARG A 191 7.04 -18.89 10.42
#